data_AF-A0A938TGC5-F1
#
_entry.id   AF-A0A938TGC5-F1
#
_cell.length_a   1.000
_cell.length_b   1.000
_cell.length_c   1.000
_cell.angle_alpha   90.00
_cell.angle_beta   90.00
_cell.angle_gamma   90.00
#
_symmetry.space_group_name_H-M   'P 1'
#
loop_
_entity.id
_entity.type
_entity.pdbx_description
1 polymer ?
#
loop_
_entity_poly.entity_id
_entity_poly.type
_entity_poly.pdbx_seq_one_letter_code
_entity_poly.pdbx_strand_id
1 'polypeptide(L)' 'MAKSKSDFEKDFNRLEEISDTLESDKITLEDAIKLYEEGVDITKKLMEILSKAELKISQLKTELDGTIKKSKLEIDEES' A
#
# COMPACT_ATOMS: atom_id res chain seq x y z
N MET A 1 -6.53 -12.44 -10.60
CA MET A 1 -5.75 -11.51 -9.75
C MET A 1 -6.39 -10.13 -9.86
N ALA A 2 -7.32 -9.79 -8.96
CA ALA A 2 -8.03 -8.50 -8.96
C ALA A 2 -8.50 -8.07 -7.55
N LYS A 3 -8.11 -8.82 -6.51
CA LYS A 3 -8.63 -8.63 -5.15
C LYS A 3 -7.93 -7.46 -4.43
N SER A 4 -6.62 -7.30 -4.61
CA SER A 4 -5.83 -6.31 -3.87
C SER A 4 -6.08 -4.85 -4.23
N LYS A 5 -6.42 -4.54 -5.49
CA LYS A 5 -6.65 -3.14 -5.90
C LYS A 5 -8.01 -2.63 -5.41
N SER A 6 -9.05 -3.47 -5.55
CA SER A 6 -10.38 -3.15 -5.05
C SER A 6 -10.43 -3.07 -3.53
N ASP A 7 -9.65 -3.90 -2.82
CA ASP A 7 -9.61 -3.85 -1.36
C ASP A 7 -8.87 -2.60 -0.85
N PHE A 8 -7.78 -2.18 -1.51
CA PHE A 8 -7.07 -0.93 -1.16
C PHE A 8 -7.95 0.31 -1.37
N GLU A 9 -8.55 0.46 -2.56
CA GLU A 9 -9.40 1.62 -2.86
C GLU A 9 -10.62 1.68 -1.93
N LYS A 10 -11.19 0.51 -1.60
CA LYS A 10 -12.30 0.44 -0.64
C LYS A 10 -11.88 0.85 0.77
N ASP A 11 -10.78 0.30 1.28
CA ASP A 11 -10.28 0.61 2.62
C ASP A 11 -9.84 2.09 2.71
N PHE A 12 -9.27 2.64 1.64
CA PHE A 12 -8.90 4.04 1.55
C PHE A 12 -10.13 4.97 1.57
N ASN A 13 -11.15 4.68 0.75
CA ASN A 13 -12.40 5.45 0.75
C ASN A 13 -13.10 5.38 2.12
N ARG A 14 -13.08 4.21 2.78
CA ARG A 14 -13.65 4.08 4.12
C ARG A 14 -12.91 4.93 5.14
N LEU A 15 -11.59 5.08 5.02
CA LEU A 15 -10.81 5.95 5.90
C LEU A 15 -11.17 7.43 5.70
N GLU A 16 -11.41 7.86 4.46
CA GLU A 16 -11.91 9.21 4.15
C GLU A 16 -13.29 9.45 4.78
N GLU A 17 -14.23 8.50 4.62
CA GLU A 17 -15.55 8.58 5.25
C GLU A 17 -15.46 8.70 6.79
N ILE A 18 -14.55 7.94 7.40
CA ILE A 18 -14.29 8.01 8.85
C ILE A 18 -13.79 9.40 9.24
N SER A 19 -12.84 9.95 8.49
CA SER A 19 -12.30 11.30 8.73
C SER A 19 -13.41 12.35 8.66
N ASP A 20 -14.21 12.34 7.59
CA ASP A 20 -15.32 13.27 7.39
C ASP A 20 -16.36 13.16 8.53
N THR A 21 -16.61 11.94 9.00
CA THR A 21 -17.57 11.69 10.09
C THR A 21 -17.04 12.16 11.45
N LEU A 22 -15.74 11.99 11.71
CA LEU A 22 -15.09 12.46 12.94
C LEU A 22 -15.02 13.99 13.02
N GLU A 23 -14.98 14.68 11.88
CA GLU A 23 -15.01 16.15 11.79
C GLU A 23 -16.44 16.73 11.92
N SER A 24 -17.48 15.88 11.92
CA SER A 24 -18.86 16.31 12.03
C SER A 24 -19.27 16.63 13.47
N ASP A 25 -19.95 17.77 13.66
CA ASP A 25 -20.47 18.21 14.97
C ASP A 25 -21.58 17.31 15.56
N LYS A 26 -22.04 16.29 14.83
CA LYS A 26 -23.17 15.42 15.21
C LYS A 26 -22.74 14.08 15.80
N ILE A 27 -21.45 13.84 15.94
CA ILE A 27 -20.93 12.55 16.43
C ILE A 27 -20.99 12.46 17.95
N THR A 28 -21.34 11.28 18.47
CA THR A 28 -21.27 11.00 19.90
C THR A 28 -19.86 10.56 20.29
N LEU A 29 -19.48 10.72 21.56
CA LEU A 29 -18.16 10.27 22.04
C LEU A 29 -17.94 8.77 21.83
N GLU A 30 -18.97 7.95 22.05
CA GLU A 30 -18.87 6.50 21.88
C GLU A 30 -18.64 6.12 20.41
N ASP A 31 -19.35 6.77 19.49
CA ASP A 31 -19.16 6.55 18.05
C ASP A 31 -17.80 7.05 17.58
N ALA A 32 -17.30 8.17 18.11
CA ALA A 32 -15.98 8.69 17.80
C ALA A 32 -14.87 7.71 18.18
N ILE A 33 -14.99 7.07 19.35
CA ILE A 33 -14.04 6.03 19.79
C ILE A 33 -14.08 4.83 18.83
N LYS A 34 -15.27 4.35 18.48
CA LYS A 34 -15.41 3.20 17.55
C LYS A 34 -14.84 3.50 16.16
N LEU A 35 -15.13 4.67 15.61
CA LEU A 35 -14.61 5.09 14.31
C LEU A 35 -13.09 5.28 14.34
N TYR A 36 -12.54 5.77 15.44
CA TYR A 36 -11.09 5.86 15.62
C TYR A 36 -10.44 4.48 15.64
N GLU A 37 -10.99 3.52 16.39
CA GLU A 37 -10.51 2.13 16.41
C GLU A 37 -10.57 1.50 15.00
N GLU A 38 -11.68 1.69 14.28
CA GLU A 38 -11.83 1.23 12.89
C GLU A 38 -10.76 1.87 11.98
N GLY A 39 -10.57 3.19 12.07
CA GLY A 39 -9.60 3.93 11.27
C GLY A 39 -8.15 3.48 11.52
N VAL A 40 -7.79 3.19 12.78
CA VAL A 40 -6.47 2.64 13.13
C VAL A 40 -6.24 1.28 12.46
N ASP A 41 -7.24 0.40 12.48
CA ASP A 41 -7.10 -0.93 11.89
C ASP A 41 -7.09 -0.92 10.36
N ILE A 42 -7.88 -0.04 9.73
CA ILE A 42 -7.81 0.20 8.28
C ILE A 42 -6.42 0.73 7.90
N THR A 43 -5.90 1.71 8.64
CA THR A 43 -4.57 2.30 8.38
C THR A 43 -3.46 1.25 8.44
N LYS A 44 -3.48 0.35 9.43
CA LYS A 44 -2.53 -0.77 9.50
C LYS A 44 -2.56 -1.65 8.25
N LYS A 45 -3.75 -2.01 7.77
CA LYS A 45 -3.90 -2.82 6.54
C LYS A 45 -3.33 -2.11 5.32
N LEU A 46 -3.63 -0.81 5.16
CA LEU A 46 -3.10 -0.01 4.06
C LEU A 46 -1.56 0.05 4.09
N MET A 47 -0.97 0.25 5.27
CA MET A 47 0.49 0.22 5.45
C MET A 47 1.11 -1.12 5.05
N GLU A 48 0.49 -2.25 5.40
CA GLU A 48 0.96 -3.57 4.97
C GLU A 48 0.91 -3.76 3.44
N ILE A 49 -0.15 -3.28 2.80
CA ILE A 49 -0.29 -3.34 1.34
C ILE A 49 0.82 -2.54 0.67
N LEU A 50 1.05 -1.30 1.15
CA LEU A 50 2.10 -0.43 0.63
C LEU A 50 3.49 -1.04 0.83
N SER A 51 3.77 -1.61 2.00
CA SER A 51 5.06 -2.27 2.27
C SER A 51 5.31 -3.45 1.32
N LYS A 52 4.29 -4.27 1.05
CA LYS A 52 4.39 -5.38 0.08
C LYS A 52 4.63 -4.87 -1.34
N ALA A 53 3.98 -3.76 -1.72
CA ALA A 53 4.18 -3.14 -3.02
C ALA A 53 5.61 -2.59 -3.18
N GLU A 54 6.14 -1.91 -2.15
CA GLU A 54 7.50 -1.40 -2.13
C GLU A 54 8.54 -2.51 -2.23
N LEU A 55 8.35 -3.60 -1.47
CA LEU A 55 9.22 -4.78 -1.53
C LEU A 55 9.26 -5.37 -2.95
N LYS A 56 8.09 -5.50 -3.59
CA LYS A 56 7.98 -6.01 -4.96
C LYS A 56 8.71 -5.10 -5.96
N ILE A 57 8.58 -3.79 -5.81
CA ILE A 57 9.31 -2.82 -6.66
C ILE A 57 10.82 -2.97 -6.46
N SER A 58 11.29 -3.12 -5.22
CA SER A 58 12.70 -3.30 -4.90
C SER A 58 13.28 -4.58 -5.51
N GLN A 59 12.53 -5.69 -5.45
CA GLN A 59 12.91 -6.96 -6.08
C GLN A 59 13.04 -6.81 -7.60
N LEU A 60 12.04 -6.21 -8.26
CA LEU A 60 12.06 -5.99 -9.71
C LEU A 60 13.22 -5.10 -10.15
N LYS A 61 13.57 -4.06 -9.39
CA LYS A 61 14.75 -3.22 -9.65
C LYS A 61 16.04 -4.03 -9.58
N THR A 62 16.17 -4.87 -8.56
CA THR A 62 17.34 -5.73 -8.38
C THR A 62 17.49 -6.76 -9.50
N GLU A 63 16.38 -7.38 -9.92
CA GLU A 63 16.34 -8.31 -11.06
C GLU A 63 16.73 -7.63 -12.37
N LEU A 64 16.22 -6.41 -12.61
CA LEU A 64 16.55 -5.61 -13.79
C LEU A 64 18.04 -5.26 -13.81
N ASP A 65 18.60 -4.79 -12.70
CA ASP A 65 20.02 -4.45 -12.58
C ASP A 65 20.92 -5.69 -12.78
N GLY A 66 20.53 -6.84 -12.22
CA GLY A 66 21.22 -8.11 -12.43
C GLY A 66 21.19 -8.57 -13.88
N THR A 67 20.06 -8.40 -14.56
CA THR A 67 19.89 -8.72 -15.98
C THR A 67 20.75 -7.83 -16.86
N ILE A 68 20.80 -6.52 -16.58
CA ILE A 68 21.63 -5.55 -17.31
C ILE A 68 23.13 -5.83 -17.10
N LYS A 69 23.54 -6.20 -15.87
CA LYS A 69 24.93 -6.59 -15.60
C LYS A 69 25.32 -7.86 -16.36
N LYS A 70 24.43 -8.86 -16.38
CA LYS A 70 24.68 -10.12 -17.10
C LYS A 70 24.82 -9.88 -18.61
N SER A 71 23.92 -9.11 -19.22
CA SER A 71 24.01 -8.82 -20.66
C SER A 71 25.25 -8.00 -21.02
N LYS A 72 25.70 -7.10 -20.15
CA LYS A 72 26.94 -6.34 -20.37
C LYS A 72 28.19 -7.23 -20.30
N LEU A 73 28.23 -8.17 -19.34
CA LEU A 73 29.33 -9.13 -19.23
C LEU A 73 29.40 -10.09 -20.43
N GLU A 74 28.25 -10.51 -20.97
CA GLU A 74 28.20 -11.36 -22.16
C GLU A 74 28.67 -10.62 -23.43
N ILE A 75 28.44 -9.31 -23.55
CA ILE A 75 28.94 -8.50 -24.69
C ILE A 75 30.46 -8.30 -24.62
N ASP A 76 31.01 -8.14 -23.41
CA ASP A 76 32.44 -7.92 -23.19
C ASP A 76 33.28 -9.23 -23.34
N GLU A 77 32.67 -10.42 -23.20
CA GLU A 77 33.35 -11.72 -23.43
C GLU A 77 33.34 -12.19 -24.90
N GLU A 78 32.49 -11.59 -25.75
CA GLU A 78 32.34 -11.97 -27.17
C GLU A 78 33.10 -11.02 -28.14
N SER A 79 33.88 -10.07 -27.60
CA SER A 79 34.73 -9.09 -28.33
C SER A 79 36.22 -9.39 -28.19
#